data_AF-A0AAD7CUP6-F1
#
_entry.id   AF-A0AAD7CUP6-F1
#
_cell.length_a   1.000
_cell.length_b   1.000
_cell.length_c   1.000
_cell.angle_alpha   90.00
_cell.angle_beta   90.00
_cell.angle_gamma   90.00
#
_symmetry.space_group_name_H-M   'P 1'
#
loop_
_entity.id
_entity.type
_entity.pdbx_description
1 polymer ?
#
loop_
_entity_poly.entity_id
_entity_poly.type
_entity_poly.pdbx_seq_one_letter_code
_entity_poly.pdbx_strand_id
1 'polypeptide(L)'
;MSPPKLKPKKFPDSRKPRIRQLNRRQTLQKYSKANLESLRDKARLRMQKKRAERKNSEDLLKASQEQRRQWDTEYHERVRRQQFIKKHGTKKFQDHYVPLLNEFNKFDLTGVRIPGLADSEGEERHSENTEDKSCCDSDDD
;
A
#
# COMPACT_ATOMS: atom_id res chain seq x y z
N MET A 1 23.78 17.51 -80.15
CA MET A 1 24.24 18.66 -79.33
C MET A 1 23.97 18.34 -77.87
N SER A 2 25.01 18.14 -77.07
CA SER A 2 24.90 17.80 -75.64
C SER A 2 25.11 19.05 -74.78
N PRO A 3 24.34 19.27 -73.70
CA PRO A 3 24.48 20.48 -72.90
C PRO A 3 25.87 20.55 -72.23
N PRO A 4 26.48 21.74 -72.12
CA PRO A 4 27.84 21.90 -71.63
C PRO A 4 27.93 21.50 -70.14
N LYS A 5 28.97 20.75 -69.81
CA LYS A 5 29.28 20.32 -68.42
C LYS A 5 29.69 21.55 -67.59
N LEU A 6 28.74 22.10 -66.83
CA LEU A 6 29.04 23.13 -65.82
C LEU A 6 29.71 22.51 -64.60
N LYS A 7 30.79 23.13 -64.11
CA LYS A 7 31.44 22.70 -62.86
C LYS A 7 30.54 23.04 -61.67
N PRO A 8 30.37 22.14 -60.69
CA PRO A 8 29.55 22.42 -59.52
C PRO A 8 30.18 23.55 -58.69
N LYS A 9 29.40 24.60 -58.42
CA LYS A 9 29.76 25.66 -57.46
C LYS A 9 29.79 25.07 -56.05
N LYS A 10 30.93 25.19 -55.36
CA LYS A 10 31.03 24.80 -53.94
C LYS A 10 30.36 25.86 -53.08
N PHE A 11 29.62 25.42 -52.07
CA PHE A 11 29.09 26.33 -51.05
C PHE A 11 30.24 27.02 -50.30
N PRO A 12 30.07 28.29 -49.89
CA PRO A 12 31.10 29.05 -49.20
C PRO A 12 31.49 28.37 -47.88
N ASP A 13 32.80 28.17 -47.68
CA ASP A 13 33.36 27.45 -46.53
C ASP A 13 33.02 28.12 -45.19
N SER A 14 32.74 29.43 -45.18
CA SER A 14 32.35 30.18 -43.98
C SER A 14 31.01 29.77 -43.36
N ARG A 15 30.12 29.08 -44.12
CA ARG A 15 28.83 28.59 -43.58
C ARG A 15 28.96 27.23 -42.88
N LYS A 16 30.00 26.45 -43.18
CA LYS A 16 30.19 25.09 -42.66
C LYS A 16 30.44 25.04 -41.13
N PRO A 17 31.23 25.95 -40.52
CA PRO A 17 31.46 25.94 -39.07
C PRO A 17 30.21 26.26 -38.28
N ARG A 18 29.42 27.25 -38.73
CA ARG A 18 28.20 27.71 -38.05
C ARG A 18 27.11 26.63 -38.04
N ILE A 19 26.92 25.92 -39.16
CA ILE A 19 25.98 24.80 -39.26
C ILE A 19 26.42 23.64 -38.37
N ARG A 20 27.73 23.29 -38.35
CA ARG A 20 28.26 22.25 -37.47
C ARG A 20 28.07 22.58 -35.98
N GLN A 21 28.34 23.82 -35.57
CA GLN A 21 28.13 24.27 -34.20
C GLN A 21 26.64 24.25 -33.81
N LEU A 22 25.75 24.71 -34.68
CA LEU A 22 24.30 24.70 -34.43
C LEU A 22 23.80 23.27 -34.24
N ASN A 23 24.17 22.35 -35.15
CA ASN A 23 23.79 20.94 -35.06
C ASN A 23 24.32 20.32 -33.76
N ARG A 24 25.58 20.58 -33.39
CA ARG A 24 26.17 20.07 -32.14
C ARG A 24 25.39 20.54 -30.91
N ARG A 25 24.99 21.81 -30.86
CA ARG A 25 24.15 22.36 -29.77
C ARG A 25 22.78 21.68 -29.71
N GLN A 26 22.10 21.53 -30.84
CA GLN A 26 20.82 20.84 -30.92
C GLN A 26 20.92 19.38 -30.49
N THR A 27 22.01 18.69 -30.86
CA THR A 27 22.22 17.29 -30.47
C THR A 27 22.47 17.18 -28.95
N LEU A 28 23.31 18.05 -28.39
CA LEU A 28 23.56 18.10 -26.94
C LEU A 28 22.28 18.41 -26.14
N GLN A 29 21.42 19.30 -26.64
CA GLN A 29 20.12 19.57 -26.02
C GLN A 29 19.18 18.36 -26.05
N LYS A 30 19.14 17.59 -27.15
CA LYS A 30 18.35 16.36 -27.25
C LYS A 30 18.77 15.32 -26.22
N TYR A 31 20.07 15.05 -26.10
CA TYR A 31 20.58 14.10 -25.10
C TYR A 31 20.41 14.61 -23.67
N SER A 32 20.54 15.93 -23.43
CA SER A 32 20.25 16.53 -22.13
C SER A 32 18.80 16.33 -21.71
N LYS A 33 17.85 16.51 -22.62
CA LYS A 33 16.43 16.30 -22.34
C LYS A 33 16.13 14.82 -22.07
N ALA A 34 16.63 13.92 -22.91
CA ALA A 34 16.44 12.48 -22.75
C ALA A 34 17.05 11.96 -21.43
N ASN A 35 18.22 12.47 -21.03
CA ASN A 35 18.85 12.10 -19.77
C ASN A 35 18.01 12.56 -18.56
N LEU A 36 17.44 13.78 -18.61
CA LEU A 36 16.55 14.29 -17.57
C LEU A 36 15.23 13.51 -17.49
N GLU A 37 14.64 13.13 -18.63
CA GLU A 37 13.46 12.25 -18.67
C GLU A 37 13.78 10.88 -18.06
N SER A 38 14.90 10.25 -18.44
CA SER A 38 15.34 8.97 -17.86
C SER A 38 15.55 9.04 -16.33
N LEU A 39 16.11 10.14 -15.83
CA LEU A 39 16.28 10.35 -14.38
C LEU A 39 14.93 10.46 -13.65
N ARG A 40 13.98 11.21 -14.22
CA ARG A 40 12.62 11.34 -13.67
C ARG A 40 11.89 10.01 -13.66
N ASP A 41 11.96 9.25 -14.74
CA ASP A 41 11.29 7.94 -14.83
C ASP A 41 11.91 6.94 -13.86
N LYS A 42 13.24 6.90 -13.71
CA LYS A 42 13.91 6.08 -12.69
C LYS A 42 13.46 6.46 -11.27
N ALA A 43 13.32 7.75 -10.98
CA ALA A 43 12.82 8.21 -9.68
C ALA A 43 11.35 7.80 -9.45
N ARG A 44 10.49 7.94 -10.47
CA ARG A 44 9.09 7.49 -10.42
C ARG A 44 8.99 5.99 -10.14
N LEU A 45 9.78 5.17 -10.83
CA LEU A 45 9.81 3.71 -10.65
C LEU A 45 10.24 3.33 -9.23
N ARG A 46 11.26 4.01 -8.66
CA ARG A 46 11.66 3.79 -7.25
C ARG A 46 10.53 4.10 -6.27
N MET A 47 9.82 5.21 -6.48
CA MET A 47 8.69 5.59 -5.62
C MET A 47 7.50 4.64 -5.75
N GLN A 48 7.17 4.21 -6.97
CA GLN A 48 6.14 3.19 -7.21
C GLN A 48 6.51 1.87 -6.53
N LYS A 49 7.76 1.41 -6.66
CA LYS A 49 8.25 0.21 -5.98
C LYS A 49 8.12 0.33 -4.46
N LYS A 50 8.56 1.43 -3.86
CA LYS A 50 8.38 1.68 -2.41
C LYS A 50 6.90 1.68 -1.98
N ARG A 51 6.00 2.27 -2.78
CA ARG A 51 4.56 2.26 -2.48
C ARG A 51 3.98 0.85 -2.54
N ALA A 52 4.39 0.05 -3.54
CA ALA A 52 3.98 -1.34 -3.67
C ALA A 52 4.50 -2.22 -2.52
N GLU A 53 5.75 -2.01 -2.10
CA GLU A 53 6.35 -2.70 -0.94
C GLU A 53 5.58 -2.39 0.35
N ARG A 54 5.25 -1.11 0.61
CA ARG A 54 4.45 -0.71 1.78
C ARG A 54 3.07 -1.37 1.78
N LYS A 55 2.34 -1.29 0.66
CA LYS A 55 1.02 -1.91 0.53
C LYS A 55 1.09 -3.42 0.80
N ASN A 56 2.07 -4.11 0.22
CA ASN A 56 2.23 -5.55 0.43
C ASN A 56 2.50 -5.88 1.91
N SER A 57 3.38 -5.12 2.58
CA SER A 57 3.65 -5.33 4.01
C SER A 57 2.42 -5.08 4.90
N GLU A 58 1.59 -4.07 4.57
CA GLU A 58 0.34 -3.78 5.28
C GLU A 58 -0.69 -4.90 5.06
N ASP A 59 -0.82 -5.39 3.83
CA ASP A 59 -1.72 -6.51 3.49
C ASP A 59 -1.32 -7.80 4.22
N LEU A 60 -0.01 -8.10 4.31
CA LEU A 60 0.51 -9.24 5.07
C LEU A 60 0.25 -9.11 6.57
N LEU A 61 0.42 -7.91 7.14
CA LEU A 61 0.11 -7.66 8.55
C LEU A 61 -1.37 -7.90 8.84
N LYS A 62 -2.25 -7.36 7.98
CA LYS A 62 -3.70 -7.52 8.12
C LYS A 62 -4.11 -9.00 8.03
N ALA A 63 -3.58 -9.74 7.06
CA ALA A 63 -3.83 -11.17 6.93
C ALA A 63 -3.38 -11.96 8.18
N SER A 64 -2.20 -11.63 8.74
CA SER A 64 -1.71 -12.26 9.98
C SER A 64 -2.59 -11.96 11.19
N GLN A 65 -3.11 -10.74 11.30
CA GLN A 65 -4.02 -10.37 12.39
C GLN A 65 -5.36 -11.10 12.25
N GLU A 66 -5.90 -11.21 11.04
CA GLU A 66 -7.14 -11.93 10.77
C GLU A 66 -7.01 -13.42 11.07
N GLN A 67 -5.89 -14.03 10.70
CA GLN A 67 -5.59 -15.43 11.04
C GLN A 67 -5.52 -15.66 12.56
N ARG A 68 -4.90 -14.73 13.31
CA ARG A 68 -4.90 -14.81 14.79
C ARG A 68 -6.30 -14.74 15.37
N ARG A 69 -7.15 -13.81 14.89
CA ARG A 69 -8.55 -13.71 15.33
C ARG A 69 -9.33 -14.99 15.03
N GLN A 70 -9.10 -15.63 13.89
CA GLN A 70 -9.72 -16.91 13.57
C GLN A 70 -9.29 -17.99 14.56
N TRP A 71 -7.99 -18.12 14.84
CA TRP A 71 -7.49 -19.09 15.82
C TRP A 71 -8.01 -18.83 17.23
N ASP A 72 -8.07 -17.57 17.66
CA ASP A 72 -8.62 -17.21 18.96
C ASP A 72 -10.11 -17.59 19.03
N THR A 73 -10.87 -17.32 17.97
CA THR A 73 -12.29 -17.68 17.88
C THR A 73 -12.48 -19.21 17.93
N GLU A 74 -11.73 -19.96 17.13
CA GLU A 74 -11.75 -21.43 17.11
C GLU A 74 -11.34 -22.02 18.47
N TYR A 75 -10.32 -21.45 19.10
CA TYR A 75 -9.86 -21.85 20.43
C TYR A 75 -10.95 -21.64 21.47
N HIS A 76 -11.55 -20.44 21.52
CA HIS A 76 -12.64 -20.13 22.44
C HIS A 76 -13.88 -20.99 22.20
N GLU A 77 -14.21 -21.29 20.95
CA GLU A 77 -15.30 -22.21 20.61
C GLU A 77 -15.00 -23.63 21.12
N ARG A 78 -13.78 -24.11 20.91
CA ARG A 78 -13.33 -25.43 21.41
C ARG A 78 -13.40 -25.53 22.93
N VAL A 79 -12.94 -24.50 23.64
CA VAL A 79 -13.02 -24.45 25.11
C VAL A 79 -14.47 -24.43 25.58
N ARG A 80 -15.34 -23.60 24.98
CA ARG A 80 -16.77 -23.57 25.31
C ARG A 80 -17.44 -24.93 25.09
N ARG A 81 -17.16 -25.58 23.96
CA ARG A 81 -17.64 -26.93 23.67
C ARG A 81 -17.21 -27.94 24.73
N GLN A 82 -15.93 -27.94 25.11
CA GLN A 82 -15.43 -28.86 26.14
C GLN A 82 -16.10 -28.61 27.50
N GLN A 83 -16.25 -27.35 27.91
CA GLN A 83 -16.93 -26.99 29.16
C GLN A 83 -18.40 -27.44 29.15
N PHE A 84 -19.11 -27.21 28.05
CA PHE A 84 -20.51 -27.62 27.92
C PHE A 84 -20.66 -29.14 27.99
N ILE A 85 -19.84 -29.89 27.25
CA ILE A 85 -19.84 -31.36 27.26
C ILE A 85 -19.53 -31.89 28.67
N LYS A 86 -18.55 -31.31 29.37
CA LYS A 86 -18.19 -31.70 30.74
C LYS A 86 -19.36 -31.51 31.70
N LYS A 87 -20.17 -30.45 31.53
CA LYS A 87 -21.28 -30.11 32.43
C LYS A 87 -22.59 -30.85 32.11
N HIS A 88 -22.87 -31.08 30.83
CA HIS A 88 -24.18 -31.56 30.36
C HIS A 88 -24.14 -32.89 29.59
N GLY A 89 -22.96 -33.42 29.31
CA GLY A 89 -22.75 -34.61 28.49
C GLY A 89 -22.74 -34.31 26.99
N THR A 90 -22.19 -35.24 26.21
CA THR A 90 -22.06 -35.14 24.75
C THR A 90 -23.39 -35.16 24.01
N LYS A 91 -24.38 -35.91 24.53
CA LYS A 91 -25.71 -36.03 23.93
C LYS A 91 -26.47 -34.70 23.91
N LYS A 92 -26.47 -33.97 25.02
CA LYS A 92 -27.10 -32.64 25.11
C LYS A 92 -26.38 -31.57 24.28
N PHE A 93 -25.08 -31.72 24.04
CA PHE A 93 -24.34 -30.83 23.13
C PHE A 93 -24.83 -30.99 21.68
N GLN A 94 -25.01 -32.22 21.20
CA GLN A 94 -25.51 -32.47 19.85
C GLN A 94 -26.98 -32.08 19.69
N ASP A 95 -27.82 -32.41 20.67
CA ASP A 95 -29.27 -32.24 20.56
C ASP A 95 -29.74 -30.79 20.78
N HIS A 96 -29.01 -30.01 21.59
CA HIS A 96 -29.45 -28.65 21.98
C HIS A 96 -28.46 -27.55 21.60
N TYR A 97 -27.15 -27.76 21.82
CA TYR A 97 -26.18 -26.68 21.62
C TYR A 97 -25.84 -26.44 20.14
N VAL A 98 -25.71 -27.50 19.33
CA VAL A 98 -25.43 -27.37 17.88
C VAL A 98 -26.60 -26.71 17.12
N PRO A 99 -27.87 -27.07 17.34
CA PRO A 99 -29.01 -26.37 16.74
C PRO A 99 -29.07 -24.89 17.15
N LEU A 100 -28.86 -24.58 18.44
CA LEU A 100 -28.86 -23.19 18.93
C LEU A 100 -27.72 -22.36 18.33
N LEU A 101 -26.52 -22.92 18.17
CA LEU A 101 -25.41 -22.25 17.47
C LEU A 101 -25.74 -21.97 16.00
N ASN A 102 -26.35 -22.93 15.32
CA ASN A 102 -26.75 -22.78 13.92
C ASN A 102 -27.90 -21.77 13.76
N GLU A 103 -28.79 -21.64 14.74
CA GLU A 103 -29.80 -20.59 14.76
C GLU A 103 -29.18 -19.22 15.06
N PHE A 104 -28.27 -19.14 16.03
CA PHE A 104 -27.59 -17.91 16.39
C PHE A 104 -26.76 -17.34 15.23
N ASN A 105 -26.07 -18.19 14.45
CA ASN A 105 -25.32 -17.80 13.26
C ASN A 105 -26.21 -17.35 12.08
N LYS A 106 -27.52 -17.62 12.12
CA LYS A 106 -28.50 -17.16 11.11
C LYS A 106 -29.11 -15.81 11.46
N PHE A 107 -28.96 -15.34 12.69
CA PHE A 107 -29.42 -14.02 13.09
C PHE A 107 -28.31 -12.99 12.80
N ASP A 108 -28.61 -12.01 11.95
CA ASP A 108 -27.80 -10.79 11.85
C ASP A 108 -27.90 -10.04 13.18
N LEU A 109 -26.86 -10.15 14.01
CA LEU A 109 -26.79 -9.54 15.34
C LEU A 109 -26.50 -8.04 15.30
N THR A 110 -26.61 -7.39 14.15
CA THR A 110 -26.51 -5.93 14.04
C THR A 110 -27.68 -5.29 14.80
N GLY A 111 -27.46 -4.95 16.06
CA GLY A 111 -28.41 -4.23 16.92
C GLY A 111 -29.08 -5.04 18.03
N VAL A 112 -28.78 -6.33 18.20
CA VAL A 112 -29.35 -7.12 19.32
C VAL A 112 -28.51 -6.95 20.58
N ARG A 113 -28.92 -6.03 21.47
CA ARG A 113 -28.37 -5.93 22.84
C ARG A 113 -28.80 -7.16 23.64
N ILE A 114 -27.85 -8.03 23.99
CA ILE A 114 -28.09 -9.22 24.81
C ILE A 114 -28.13 -8.79 26.29
N PRO A 115 -29.27 -8.92 26.99
CA PRO A 115 -29.36 -8.52 28.39
C PRO A 115 -28.48 -9.44 29.25
N GLY A 116 -27.50 -8.86 29.94
CA GLY A 116 -26.57 -9.56 30.84
C GLY A 116 -25.16 -9.78 30.29
N LEU A 117 -24.89 -9.43 29.02
CA LEU A 117 -23.52 -9.25 28.55
C LEU A 117 -23.13 -7.82 28.93
N ALA A 118 -22.26 -7.66 29.92
CA ALA A 118 -21.79 -6.34 30.33
C ALA A 118 -21.26 -5.62 29.08
N ASP A 119 -21.84 -4.47 28.78
CA ASP A 119 -21.28 -3.53 27.82
C ASP A 119 -19.86 -3.26 28.28
N SER A 120 -18.87 -3.88 27.64
CA SER A 120 -17.49 -3.39 27.69
C SER A 120 -17.40 -2.15 26.78
N GLU A 121 -18.34 -1.22 26.95
CA GLU A 121 -18.15 0.18 26.61
C GLU A 121 -17.22 0.77 27.68
N GLY A 122 -15.96 0.35 27.59
CA GLY A 122 -14.80 0.94 28.23
C GLY A 122 -13.82 1.52 27.20
N GLU A 123 -14.22 1.62 25.93
CA GLU A 123 -13.75 2.65 24.99
C GLU A 123 -14.86 3.71 25.00
N GLU A 124 -14.68 5.00 25.24
CA GLU A 124 -13.55 5.89 25.00
C GLU A 124 -13.64 7.01 26.06
N ARG A 125 -12.64 7.19 26.93
CA ARG A 125 -12.44 8.46 27.66
C ARG A 125 -11.11 8.49 28.42
N HIS A 126 -10.03 8.71 27.68
CA HIS A 126 -8.88 9.51 28.14
C HIS A 126 -8.38 10.25 26.90
N SER A 127 -8.94 11.43 26.65
CA SER A 127 -8.32 12.72 27.00
C SER A 127 -6.95 12.87 26.36
N GLU A 128 -6.93 13.61 25.25
CA GLU A 128 -6.05 14.78 25.09
C GLU A 128 -4.72 14.65 25.83
N ASN A 129 -3.68 14.22 25.12
CA ASN A 129 -2.33 14.66 25.46
C ASN A 129 -1.78 15.39 24.25
N THR A 130 -2.17 16.66 24.18
CA THR A 130 -1.38 17.74 23.64
C THR A 130 0.02 17.69 24.24
N GLU A 131 1.00 17.22 23.47
CA GLU A 131 2.34 17.79 23.54
C GLU A 131 2.90 17.81 22.12
N ASP A 132 2.69 18.98 21.53
CA ASP A 132 3.54 19.61 20.55
C ASP A 132 5.02 19.29 20.88
N LYS A 133 5.61 18.33 20.15
CA LYS A 133 7.06 18.14 20.14
C LYS A 133 7.62 18.72 18.85
N SER A 134 7.35 20.01 18.65
CA SER A 134 8.26 20.89 17.95
C SER A 134 9.50 21.05 18.82
N CYS A 135 10.62 20.44 18.42
CA CYS A 135 11.93 20.74 18.97
C CYS A 135 12.82 21.17 17.82
N CYS A 136 12.81 22.48 17.57
CA CYS A 136 14.03 23.19 17.22
C CYS A 136 14.82 23.32 18.52
N ASP A 137 16.04 22.81 18.55
CA ASP A 137 17.10 23.54 19.23
C ASP A 137 18.38 23.48 18.37
N SER A 138 18.65 24.67 17.84
CA SER A 138 19.84 25.33 17.31
C SER A 138 21.18 24.59 17.13
N ASP A 139 21.83 24.91 16.02
CA ASP A 139 23.28 24.82 15.78
C ASP A 139 24.11 25.50 16.88
N ASP A 140 25.15 24.82 17.40
CA ASP A 140 26.41 25.41 17.91
C ASP A 140 27.49 24.30 18.08
N ASP A 141 28.15 23.95 16.95
CA ASP A 141 29.58 23.57 16.74
C ASP A 141 29.78 22.89 15.37
#